data_AF-A0A7M3MEV0-F1
#
_entry.id   AF-A0A7M3MEV0-F1
#
_cell.length_a   1.000
_cell.length_b   1.000
_cell.length_c   1.000
_cell.angle_alpha   90.00
_cell.angle_beta   90.00
_cell.angle_gamma   90.00
#
_symmetry.space_group_name_H-M   'P 1'
#
loop_
_entity.id
_entity.type
_entity.pdbx_description
1 polymer ?
#
loop_
_entity_poly.entity_id
_entity_poly.type
_entity_poly.pdbx_seq_one_letter_code
_entity_poly.pdbx_strand_id
1 'polypeptide(L)'
;MQPSNGGLTVFFDARSGEDLSRFFEHVEQYELREANTLSLRRRGQNRRYYKVVRVEPGFHTRVVVRRVVLHPWDILQLAIIAALCWYLFDAITPFFLD
;
A
#
# COMPACT_ATOMS: atom_id res chain seq x y z
N MET A 1 3.92 -29.87 8.60
CA MET A 1 4.00 -30.14 7.15
C MET A 1 3.32 -28.99 6.43
N GLN A 2 4.10 -28.05 5.89
CA GLN A 2 3.59 -26.97 5.04
C GLN A 2 3.19 -27.59 3.70
N PRO A 3 1.99 -27.33 3.17
CA PRO A 3 1.70 -27.73 1.80
C PRO A 3 2.55 -26.84 0.88
N SER A 4 3.54 -27.47 0.24
CA SER A 4 4.13 -26.98 -1.00
C SER A 4 3.06 -27.07 -2.08
N ASN A 5 2.30 -26.01 -2.33
CA ASN A 5 1.42 -25.94 -3.49
C ASN A 5 1.30 -24.48 -3.93
N GLY A 6 1.99 -24.18 -5.02
CA GLY A 6 1.79 -22.99 -5.84
C GLY A 6 0.37 -22.97 -6.39
N GLY A 7 -0.61 -22.67 -5.53
CA GLY A 7 -1.91 -22.21 -5.95
C GLY A 7 -1.70 -20.89 -6.68
N LEU A 8 -1.90 -20.91 -8.00
CA LEU A 8 -1.78 -19.74 -8.86
C LEU A 8 -2.52 -18.57 -8.18
N THR A 9 -1.77 -17.55 -7.77
CA THR A 9 -2.34 -16.37 -7.11
C THR A 9 -2.56 -15.33 -8.18
N VAL A 10 -3.81 -14.91 -8.37
CA VAL A 10 -4.20 -14.01 -9.45
C VAL A 10 -4.62 -12.68 -8.85
N PHE A 11 -3.98 -11.60 -9.28
CA PHE A 11 -4.20 -10.25 -8.79
C PHE A 11 -5.07 -9.48 -9.77
N PHE A 12 -6.14 -8.87 -9.27
CA PHE A 12 -7.05 -8.05 -10.09
C PHE A 12 -7.18 -6.64 -9.52
N ASP A 13 -7.18 -5.63 -10.38
CA ASP A 13 -7.54 -4.27 -9.96
C ASP A 13 -9.05 -4.18 -9.69
N ALA A 14 -9.40 -3.62 -8.52
CA ALA A 14 -10.78 -3.48 -8.06
C ALA A 14 -11.60 -2.52 -8.93
N ARG A 15 -10.95 -1.60 -9.67
CA ARG A 15 -11.63 -0.62 -10.52
C ARG A 15 -11.70 -1.06 -11.97
N SER A 16 -10.58 -1.44 -12.58
CA SER A 16 -10.53 -1.79 -14.00
C SER A 16 -10.79 -3.27 -14.28
N GLY A 17 -10.65 -4.15 -13.27
CA GLY A 17 -10.66 -5.61 -13.48
C GLY A 17 -9.42 -6.13 -14.21
N GLU A 18 -8.40 -5.28 -14.43
CA GLU A 18 -7.16 -5.66 -15.11
C GLU A 18 -6.37 -6.69 -14.28
N ASP A 19 -5.79 -7.68 -14.96
CA ASP A 19 -4.90 -8.67 -14.37
C ASP A 19 -3.52 -8.04 -14.10
N LEU A 20 -3.15 -8.00 -12.82
CA LEU A 20 -1.88 -7.48 -12.32
C LEU A 20 -0.92 -8.57 -11.86
N SER A 21 -1.21 -9.84 -12.14
CA SER A 21 -0.47 -10.98 -11.58
C SER A 21 1.01 -10.98 -11.96
N ARG A 22 1.35 -10.56 -13.19
CA ARG A 22 2.75 -10.42 -13.64
C ARG A 22 3.57 -9.45 -12.78
N PHE A 23 2.91 -8.49 -12.12
CA PHE A 23 3.57 -7.48 -11.30
C PHE A 23 3.79 -7.94 -9.86
N PHE A 24 3.01 -8.93 -9.40
CA PHE A 24 2.99 -9.41 -8.03
C PHE A 24 3.32 -10.90 -7.91
N GLU A 25 3.92 -11.49 -8.96
CA GLU A 25 4.35 -12.89 -8.98
C GLU A 25 5.34 -13.24 -7.84
N HIS A 26 6.07 -12.23 -7.36
CA HIS A 26 7.05 -12.35 -6.28
C HIS A 26 6.45 -12.18 -4.88
N VAL A 27 5.15 -11.86 -4.77
CA VAL A 27 4.50 -11.61 -3.49
C VAL A 27 4.15 -12.94 -2.83
N GLU A 28 4.68 -13.14 -1.63
CA GLU A 28 4.44 -14.37 -0.88
C GLU A 28 3.03 -14.40 -0.28
N GLN A 29 2.41 -15.59 -0.18
CA GLN A 29 1.03 -15.73 0.29
C GLN A 29 0.78 -15.19 1.70
N TYR A 30 1.80 -15.18 2.58
CA TYR A 30 1.63 -14.63 3.94
C TYR A 30 1.45 -13.11 3.94
N GLU A 31 1.90 -12.42 2.88
CA GLU A 31 1.73 -10.97 2.69
C GLU A 31 0.33 -10.62 2.17
N LEU A 32 -0.46 -11.62 1.73
CA LEU A 32 -1.79 -11.45 1.15
C LEU A 32 -2.87 -11.45 2.22
N ARG A 33 -2.83 -10.45 3.10
CA ARG A 33 -3.90 -10.18 4.06
C ARG A 33 -4.71 -8.97 3.61
N GLU A 34 -5.99 -8.97 3.93
CA GLU A 34 -6.82 -7.79 3.73
C GLU A 34 -6.20 -6.58 4.45
N ALA A 35 -6.30 -5.42 3.81
CA ALA A 35 -5.66 -4.17 4.21
C ALA A 35 -4.13 -4.09 4.10
N ASN A 36 -3.42 -5.16 3.74
CA ASN A 36 -1.99 -5.05 3.43
C ASN A 36 -1.75 -4.17 2.20
N THR A 37 -0.60 -3.49 2.20
CA THR A 37 -0.20 -2.60 1.12
C THR A 37 0.90 -3.27 0.30
N LEU A 38 0.62 -3.47 -0.98
CA LEU A 38 1.57 -3.93 -1.97
C LEU A 38 2.14 -2.72 -2.73
N SER A 39 3.37 -2.85 -3.18
CA SER A 39 4.04 -1.78 -3.91
C SER A 39 4.56 -2.30 -5.24
N LEU A 40 4.41 -1.49 -6.28
CA LEU A 40 4.89 -1.78 -7.62
C LEU A 40 5.82 -0.67 -8.07
N ARG A 41 7.05 -1.02 -8.48
CA ARG A 41 8.01 -0.09 -9.06
C ARG A 41 8.33 -0.51 -10.49
N ARG A 42 7.92 0.29 -11.48
CA ARG A 42 8.37 0.12 -12.87
C ARG A 42 9.61 0.98 -13.12
N ARG A 43 10.55 0.49 -13.95
CA ARG A 43 11.78 1.22 -14.30
C ARG A 43 11.41 2.58 -14.92
N GLY A 44 11.95 3.66 -14.38
CA GLY A 44 11.67 5.04 -14.84
C GLY A 44 10.33 5.62 -14.41
N GLN A 45 9.55 4.93 -13.56
CA GLN A 45 8.30 5.47 -13.01
C GLN A 45 8.31 5.53 -11.48
N ASN A 46 7.51 6.44 -10.93
CA ASN A 46 7.26 6.51 -9.49
C ASN A 46 6.62 5.20 -8.98
N ARG A 47 6.96 4.85 -7.74
CA ARG A 47 6.39 3.68 -7.05
C ARG A 47 4.89 3.88 -6.91
N ARG A 48 4.11 2.88 -7.33
CA ARG A 48 2.66 2.81 -7.16
C ARG A 48 2.34 1.91 -6.00
N TYR A 49 1.38 2.30 -5.19
CA TYR A 49 0.92 1.53 -4.04
C TYR A 49 -0.48 0.99 -4.30
N TYR A 50 -0.73 -0.23 -3.86
CA TYR A 50 -1.98 -0.95 -4.00
C TYR A 50 -2.36 -1.52 -2.64
N LYS A 51 -3.62 -1.40 -2.24
CA LYS A 51 -4.14 -1.98 -1.01
C LYS A 51 -4.92 -3.24 -1.34
N VAL A 52 -4.64 -4.34 -0.65
CA VAL A 52 -5.44 -5.57 -0.75
C VAL A 52 -6.82 -5.28 -0.14
N VAL A 53 -7.85 -5.37 -0.97
CA VAL A 53 -9.24 -5.12 -0.58
C VAL A 53 -9.91 -6.41 -0.13
N ARG A 54 -9.67 -7.50 -0.87
CA ARG A 54 -10.30 -8.79 -0.62
C ARG A 54 -9.38 -9.92 -1.05
N VAL A 55 -9.36 -10.99 -0.27
CA VAL A 55 -8.66 -12.22 -0.60
C VAL A 55 -9.69 -13.35 -0.62
N GLU A 56 -9.89 -13.96 -1.78
CA GLU A 56 -10.82 -15.07 -1.98
C GLU A 56 -10.02 -16.36 -2.10
N PRO A 57 -9.97 -17.19 -1.03
CA PRO A 57 -9.32 -18.49 -1.10
C PRO A 57 -10.17 -19.46 -1.93
N GLY A 58 -9.52 -20.20 -2.83
CA GLY A 58 -10.17 -21.16 -3.73
C GLY A 58 -9.14 -22.06 -4.42
N PHE A 59 -9.53 -22.73 -5.51
CA PHE A 59 -8.61 -23.53 -6.32
C PHE A 59 -7.43 -22.70 -6.86
N HIS A 60 -7.70 -21.41 -7.12
CA HIS A 60 -6.74 -20.34 -7.30
C HIS A 60 -7.03 -19.24 -6.29
N THR A 61 -5.99 -18.66 -5.67
CA THR A 61 -6.19 -17.57 -4.70
C THR A 61 -6.39 -16.28 -5.47
N ARG A 62 -7.59 -15.70 -5.39
CA ARG A 62 -7.90 -14.44 -6.07
C ARG A 62 -7.70 -13.28 -5.10
N VAL A 63 -6.86 -12.33 -5.49
CA VAL A 63 -6.54 -11.15 -4.69
C VAL A 63 -7.04 -9.92 -5.42
N VAL A 64 -8.01 -9.24 -4.83
CA VAL A 64 -8.52 -7.97 -5.35
C VAL A 64 -7.73 -6.84 -4.70
N VAL A 65 -7.03 -6.07 -5.51
CA VAL A 65 -6.21 -4.94 -5.07
C VAL A 65 -6.81 -3.64 -5.58
N ARG A 66 -6.69 -2.56 -4.80
CA ARG A 66 -7.10 -1.22 -5.21
C ARG A 66 -5.91 -0.28 -5.18
N ARG A 67 -5.69 0.44 -6.27
CA ARG A 67 -4.65 1.48 -6.30
C ARG A 67 -4.89 2.53 -5.22
N VAL A 68 -3.86 2.80 -4.42
CA VAL A 68 -3.81 3.92 -3.49
C VAL A 68 -3.46 5.17 -4.29
N VAL A 69 -4.38 6.12 -4.31
CA VAL A 69 -4.18 7.43 -4.95
C VAL A 69 -4.15 8.44 -3.82
N LEU A 70 -3.04 9.16 -3.71
CA LEU A 70 -2.95 10.32 -2.81
C LEU A 70 -3.81 11.43 -3.39
N HIS A 71 -4.82 11.86 -2.63
CA HIS A 71 -5.61 13.01 -3.02
C HIS A 71 -4.80 14.28 -2.74
N PRO A 72 -4.89 15.34 -3.57
CA PRO A 72 -4.21 16.62 -3.29
C PRO A 72 -4.55 17.19 -1.90
N TRP A 73 -5.75 16.90 -1.41
CA TRP A 73 -6.18 17.29 -0.07
C TRP A 73 -5.36 16.60 1.05
N ASP A 74 -4.96 15.35 0.86
CA ASP A 74 -4.12 14.63 1.83
C ASP A 74 -2.74 15.31 1.95
N ILE A 75 -2.21 15.80 0.82
CA ILE A 75 -0.94 16.54 0.78
C ILE A 75 -1.08 17.88 1.53
N LEU A 76 -2.19 18.60 1.32
CA LEU A 76 -2.45 19.85 2.03
C LEU A 76 -2.57 19.63 3.55
N GLN A 77 -3.30 18.59 3.96
CA GLN A 77 -3.41 18.23 5.37
C GLN A 77 -2.05 17.89 5.99
N LEU A 78 -1.22 17.12 5.29
CA LEU A 78 0.15 16.82 5.74
C LEU A 78 1.01 18.09 5.86
N ALA A 79 0.88 19.04 4.94
CA ALA A 79 1.59 20.31 5.01
C ALA A 79 1.16 21.15 6.23
N ILE A 80 -0.15 21.21 6.51
CA ILE A 80 -0.69 21.90 7.69
C ILE A 80 -0.19 21.25 8.98
N ILE A 81 -0.25 19.92 9.07
CA ILE A 81 0.24 19.19 10.24
C ILE A 81 1.73 19.45 10.46
N ALA A 82 2.54 19.41 9.39
CA ALA A 82 3.97 19.70 9.48
C ALA A 82 4.26 21.13 9.98
N ALA A 83 3.51 22.13 9.48
CA ALA A 83 3.64 23.50 9.93
C ALA A 83 3.26 23.69 11.40
N LEU A 84 2.19 23.03 11.86
CA LEU A 84 1.77 23.05 13.27
C LEU A 84 2.80 22.37 14.17
N CYS A 85 3.35 21.24 13.74
CA CYS A 85 4.43 20.57 14.46
C CYS A 85 5.66 21.49 14.58
N TRP A 86 6.06 22.15 13.49
CA TRP A 86 7.18 23.10 13.52
C TRP A 86 6.94 24.24 14.50
N TYR A 87 5.75 24.85 14.44
CA TYR A 87 5.36 25.92 15.36
C TYR A 87 5.39 25.47 16.83
N LEU A 88 4.85 24.28 17.13
CA LEU A 88 4.90 23.72 18.48
C LEU A 88 6.33 23.47 18.94
N PHE A 89 7.17 22.91 18.07
CA PHE A 89 8.58 22.71 18.39
C PHE A 89 9.24 24.03 18.75
N ASP A 90 9.11 25.06 17.89
CA ASP A 90 9.70 26.39 18.09
C ASP A 90 9.25 27.03 19.42
N ALA A 91 7.95 26.94 19.72
CA ALA A 91 7.38 27.46 20.96
C ALA A 91 7.85 26.71 22.22
N ILE A 92 8.13 25.41 22.11
CA ILE A 92 8.51 24.55 23.22
C ILE A 92 10.03 24.55 23.44
N THR A 93 10.85 24.71 22.39
CA THR A 93 12.33 24.77 22.49
C THR A 93 12.86 25.69 23.60
N PRO A 94 12.37 26.95 23.77
CA PRO A 94 12.89 27.83 24.83
C PRO A 94 12.63 27.29 26.25
N PHE A 95 11.62 26.45 26.48
CA PHE A 95 11.39 25.85 27.79
C PHE A 95 12.38 24.72 28.14
N PHE A 96 13.10 24.20 27.15
CA PHE A 96 14.08 23.12 27.35
C PHE A 96 15.54 23.57 27.20
N LEU A 97 15.77 24.78 26.68
CA LEU A 97 17.10 25.35 26.44
C LEU A 97 17.49 26.46 27.44
N ASP A 98 16.56 26.89 28.28
CA ASP A 98 16.80 27.64 29.53
C ASP A 98 16.70 26.69 30.75
#